data_AF-A0A9E3CDG2-F1
#
_entry.id   AF-A0A9E3CDG2-F1
#
_cell.length_a   1.000
_cell.length_b   1.000
_cell.length_c   1.000
_cell.angle_alpha   90.00
_cell.angle_beta   90.00
_cell.angle_gamma   90.00
#
_symmetry.space_group_name_H-M   'P 1'
#
loop_
_entity.id
_entity.type
_entity.pdbx_description
1 polymer ?
#
loop_
_entity_poly.entity_id
_entity_poly.type
_entity_poly.pdbx_seq_one_letter_code
_entity_poly.pdbx_strand_id
1 'polypeptide(L)'
;MKQLMQWASRPHMKLLGVGTAATALLGLTLLAGCGGGGGGSFNGGGSPSASGLPSAKATADQVAQGRALVVSLSCADCHNRGKDDPTDPNWLAGYIGPAAGGPPGSFQIGPFETYAANLTPDVTTGLGGVTDRQVYNALKYGLDPGVTPDVTITSTTPGQGNFPTTPHYLAPPMPWPSFRHLSDSDLWAIVAYIKHGIKPVANAVPDSQGPPDFWASSYTDAAVGPANLPAYPAGNEQFSP
;
A
#
# COMPACT_ATOMS: atom_id res chain seq x y z
N MET A 1 -49.88 18.82 26.89
CA MET A 1 -50.42 19.61 25.77
C MET A 1 -50.74 18.67 24.60
N LYS A 2 -51.40 19.11 23.52
CA LYS A 2 -51.87 18.26 22.40
C LYS A 2 -50.66 17.66 21.63
N GLN A 3 -50.61 16.41 21.16
CA GLN A 3 -51.52 15.59 20.30
C GLN A 3 -51.59 16.05 18.82
N LEU A 4 -51.77 15.07 17.90
CA LEU A 4 -51.58 15.09 16.42
C LEU A 4 -50.12 14.80 15.97
N MET A 5 -49.75 13.79 15.18
CA MET A 5 -50.43 12.62 14.55
C MET A 5 -51.39 12.85 13.36
N GLN A 6 -50.88 12.62 12.13
CA GLN A 6 -51.48 12.29 10.80
C GLN A 6 -50.37 12.52 9.75
N TRP A 7 -50.10 11.77 8.67
CA TRP A 7 -50.68 10.61 7.97
C TRP A 7 -51.90 10.80 7.05
N ALA A 8 -51.63 11.29 5.83
CA ALA A 8 -52.34 10.96 4.57
C ALA A 8 -51.33 11.13 3.40
N SER A 9 -51.18 10.33 2.33
CA SER A 9 -51.94 9.24 1.67
C SER A 9 -52.78 9.65 0.45
N ARG A 10 -52.47 9.02 -0.71
CA ARG A 10 -53.26 8.89 -1.99
C ARG A 10 -53.24 10.09 -2.97
N PRO A 11 -53.60 9.92 -4.27
CA PRO A 11 -53.68 8.70 -5.11
C PRO A 11 -52.98 8.82 -6.51
N HIS A 12 -53.07 7.76 -7.32
CA HIS A 12 -52.63 7.70 -8.73
C HIS A 12 -53.51 8.49 -9.72
N MET A 13 -52.97 8.76 -10.91
CA MET A 13 -53.72 8.85 -12.18
C MET A 13 -52.98 8.03 -13.27
N LYS A 14 -53.72 7.41 -14.20
CA LYS A 14 -53.21 6.75 -15.42
C LYS A 14 -53.76 7.49 -16.65
N LEU A 15 -53.10 7.43 -17.81
CA LEU A 15 -53.63 6.76 -19.02
C LEU A 15 -52.68 6.75 -20.23
N LEU A 16 -53.04 5.89 -21.19
CA LEU A 16 -52.40 5.45 -22.43
C LEU A 16 -51.81 6.51 -23.39
N GLY A 17 -50.85 6.04 -24.20
CA GLY A 17 -50.63 6.46 -25.59
C GLY A 17 -50.02 5.31 -26.40
N VAL A 18 -50.78 4.71 -27.32
CA VAL A 18 -50.31 3.62 -28.20
C VAL A 18 -50.19 4.14 -29.63
N GLY A 19 -49.07 3.87 -30.29
CA GLY A 19 -48.84 4.24 -31.70
C GLY A 19 -47.89 3.27 -32.38
N THR A 20 -48.40 2.54 -33.38
CA THR A 20 -47.64 1.56 -34.16
C THR A 20 -47.40 2.06 -35.59
N ALA A 21 -46.14 2.18 -35.99
CA ALA A 21 -45.71 2.18 -37.38
C ALA A 21 -44.25 1.70 -37.45
N ALA A 22 -43.90 0.95 -38.49
CA ALA A 22 -42.56 0.44 -38.71
C ALA A 22 -42.00 0.92 -40.06
N THR A 23 -40.75 1.33 -40.06
CA THR A 23 -39.90 1.40 -41.26
C THR A 23 -38.48 1.05 -40.88
N ALA A 24 -37.95 -0.02 -41.46
CA ALA A 24 -36.55 -0.40 -41.32
C ALA A 24 -35.71 0.29 -42.40
N LEU A 25 -34.54 0.79 -42.03
CA LEU A 25 -33.47 1.21 -42.93
C LEU A 25 -32.12 0.81 -42.31
N LEU A 26 -31.23 0.23 -43.11
CA LEU A 26 -29.95 -0.30 -42.62
C LEU A 26 -28.96 0.85 -42.41
N GLY A 27 -28.56 1.07 -41.16
CA GLY A 27 -27.40 1.91 -40.79
C GLY A 27 -26.25 1.03 -40.30
N LEU A 28 -25.18 0.91 -41.10
CA LEU A 28 -24.03 0.06 -40.76
C LEU A 28 -23.09 0.76 -39.76
N THR A 29 -23.37 0.64 -38.47
CA THR A 29 -22.46 1.09 -37.40
C THR A 29 -21.50 -0.01 -36.97
N LEU A 30 -20.20 0.21 -37.16
CA LEU A 30 -19.13 -0.64 -36.64
C LEU A 30 -19.07 -0.54 -35.10
N LEU A 31 -19.57 -1.55 -34.40
CA LEU A 31 -19.20 -1.77 -32.99
C LEU A 31 -17.92 -2.61 -32.95
N ALA A 32 -16.84 -2.00 -32.45
CA ALA A 32 -15.66 -2.74 -32.01
C ALA A 32 -16.02 -3.49 -30.71
N GLY A 33 -16.44 -4.74 -30.83
CA GLY A 33 -16.79 -5.60 -29.70
C GLY A 33 -15.56 -5.94 -28.84
N CYS A 34 -15.69 -5.78 -27.52
CA CYS A 34 -14.67 -6.16 -26.55
C CYS A 34 -15.11 -7.40 -25.77
N GLY A 35 -14.16 -8.24 -25.35
CA GLY A 35 -14.36 -9.40 -24.47
C GLY A 35 -14.35 -10.74 -25.21
N GLY A 36 -13.39 -11.62 -24.87
CA GLY A 36 -13.22 -12.89 -25.59
C GLY A 36 -12.20 -13.90 -25.04
N GLY A 37 -11.80 -13.80 -23.75
CA GLY A 37 -11.11 -14.89 -23.03
C GLY A 37 -9.72 -15.33 -23.54
N GLY A 38 -8.65 -14.73 -23.01
CA GLY A 38 -7.30 -15.29 -23.05
C GLY A 38 -6.78 -15.44 -21.62
N GLY A 39 -6.36 -16.66 -21.23
CA GLY A 39 -5.84 -16.91 -19.89
C GLY A 39 -4.50 -16.20 -19.66
N GLY A 40 -4.42 -15.35 -18.65
CA GLY A 40 -3.20 -14.60 -18.33
C GLY A 40 -2.15 -15.48 -17.65
N SER A 41 -1.27 -16.12 -18.42
CA SER A 41 -0.05 -16.72 -17.87
C SER A 41 0.84 -15.62 -17.27
N PHE A 42 1.17 -15.74 -15.99
CA PHE A 42 2.12 -14.86 -15.28
C PHE A 42 3.57 -15.14 -15.71
N ASN A 43 3.89 -14.88 -16.99
CA ASN A 43 5.22 -15.13 -17.54
C ASN A 43 6.17 -13.97 -17.21
N GLY A 44 7.16 -14.22 -16.36
CA GLY A 44 8.15 -13.21 -15.98
C GLY A 44 9.19 -12.99 -17.08
N GLY A 45 9.20 -11.81 -17.71
CA GLY A 45 10.31 -11.40 -18.58
C GLY A 45 9.96 -10.28 -19.58
N GLY A 46 10.52 -9.09 -19.35
CA GLY A 46 10.56 -8.00 -20.36
C GLY A 46 9.85 -6.72 -19.96
N SER A 47 10.54 -5.84 -19.23
CA SER A 47 10.03 -4.50 -18.91
C SER A 47 10.13 -3.53 -20.10
N PRO A 48 9.06 -2.80 -20.44
CA PRO A 48 9.17 -1.40 -20.84
C PRO A 48 9.19 -0.51 -19.58
N SER A 49 10.06 0.49 -19.52
CA SER A 49 10.19 1.35 -18.34
C SER A 49 8.96 2.25 -18.12
N ALA A 50 8.13 1.93 -17.13
CA ALA A 50 7.11 2.83 -16.60
C ALA A 50 7.77 3.90 -15.70
N SER A 51 8.36 4.92 -16.32
CA SER A 51 9.27 5.90 -15.70
C SER A 51 8.64 6.79 -14.61
N GLY A 52 8.63 6.31 -13.36
CA GLY A 52 8.32 7.05 -12.14
C GLY A 52 8.55 6.15 -10.91
N LEU A 53 8.95 6.65 -9.74
CA LEU A 53 9.15 8.05 -9.33
C LEU A 53 10.65 8.33 -9.02
N PRO A 54 11.34 9.15 -9.82
CA PRO A 54 12.53 9.84 -9.33
C PRO A 54 12.60 11.34 -9.69
N SER A 55 11.50 11.94 -10.17
CA SER A 55 11.30 13.40 -10.41
C SER A 55 9.90 13.74 -10.96
N ALA A 56 9.19 12.77 -11.52
CA ALA A 56 7.88 12.95 -12.16
C ALA A 56 6.72 13.02 -11.14
N LYS A 57 5.48 13.10 -11.63
CA LYS A 57 4.27 12.77 -10.85
C LYS A 57 3.96 11.27 -10.97
N ALA A 58 3.29 10.70 -9.98
CA ALA A 58 2.77 9.34 -10.04
C ALA A 58 1.75 9.20 -11.20
N THR A 59 1.82 8.09 -11.93
CA THR A 59 0.82 7.72 -12.95
C THR A 59 -0.31 6.91 -12.33
N ALA A 60 -1.48 6.88 -13.00
CA ALA A 60 -2.61 6.06 -12.57
C ALA A 60 -2.25 4.56 -12.50
N ASP A 61 -1.45 4.08 -13.44
CA ASP A 61 -1.04 2.67 -13.51
C ASP A 61 -0.07 2.30 -12.37
N GLN A 62 0.86 3.19 -12.01
CA GLN A 62 1.73 3.01 -10.82
C GLN A 62 0.93 3.03 -9.52
N VAL A 63 -0.09 3.90 -9.41
CA VAL A 63 -1.01 3.93 -8.26
C VAL A 63 -1.84 2.64 -8.18
N ALA A 64 -2.28 2.09 -9.32
CA ALA A 64 -3.02 0.84 -9.39
C ALA A 64 -2.16 -0.40 -9.03
N GLN A 65 -0.95 -0.49 -9.58
CA GLN A 65 0.04 -1.52 -9.22
C GLN A 65 0.40 -1.42 -7.74
N GLY A 66 0.64 -0.21 -7.23
CA GLY A 66 0.93 0.05 -5.83
C GLY A 66 -0.21 -0.38 -4.90
N ARG A 67 -1.46 -0.14 -5.29
CA ARG A 67 -2.64 -0.64 -4.56
C ARG A 67 -2.68 -2.16 -4.53
N ALA A 68 -2.42 -2.82 -5.65
CA ALA A 68 -2.39 -4.28 -5.71
C ALA A 68 -1.29 -4.86 -4.80
N LEU A 69 -0.09 -4.29 -4.86
CA LEU A 69 1.05 -4.67 -4.00
C LEU A 69 0.72 -4.47 -2.52
N VAL A 70 0.27 -3.28 -2.11
CA VAL A 70 0.00 -2.93 -0.69
C VAL A 70 -1.10 -3.79 -0.06
N VAL A 71 -2.08 -4.25 -0.85
CA VAL A 71 -3.07 -5.26 -0.42
C VAL A 71 -2.42 -6.66 -0.36
N SER A 72 -1.76 -7.11 -1.44
CA SER A 72 -1.16 -8.46 -1.51
C SER A 72 -0.01 -8.72 -0.52
N LEU A 73 0.62 -7.64 -0.02
CA LEU A 73 1.70 -7.65 0.97
C LEU A 73 1.17 -7.36 2.40
N SER A 74 -0.15 -7.38 2.60
CA SER A 74 -0.83 -7.23 3.91
C SER A 74 -0.38 -6.01 4.73
N CYS A 75 -0.01 -4.90 4.08
CA CYS A 75 0.41 -3.70 4.81
C CYS A 75 -0.70 -3.17 5.75
N ALA A 76 -1.96 -3.42 5.39
CA ALA A 76 -3.15 -3.06 6.14
C ALA A 76 -3.30 -3.79 7.49
N ASP A 77 -2.70 -4.97 7.66
CA ASP A 77 -2.82 -5.75 8.90
C ASP A 77 -2.22 -4.96 10.09
N CYS A 78 -1.02 -4.40 9.88
CA CYS A 78 -0.35 -3.54 10.86
C CYS A 78 -0.76 -2.06 10.74
N HIS A 79 -0.82 -1.52 9.51
CA HIS A 79 -0.99 -0.08 9.29
C HIS A 79 -2.45 0.36 9.10
N ASN A 80 -3.42 -0.54 8.97
CA ASN A 80 -4.84 -0.22 8.93
C ASN A 80 -5.65 -0.97 10.00
N ARG A 81 -5.16 -0.97 11.25
CA ARG A 81 -6.01 -1.26 12.42
C ARG A 81 -6.63 -2.67 12.39
N GLY A 82 -5.92 -3.64 11.79
CA GLY A 82 -6.40 -5.01 11.60
C GLY A 82 -7.48 -5.19 10.53
N LYS A 83 -7.60 -4.28 9.56
CA LYS A 83 -8.59 -4.34 8.47
C LYS A 83 -7.94 -4.19 7.09
N ASP A 84 -7.93 -5.25 6.29
CA ASP A 84 -7.66 -5.12 4.85
C ASP A 84 -8.93 -4.71 4.07
N ASP A 85 -9.37 -3.47 4.28
CA ASP A 85 -10.48 -2.86 3.54
C ASP A 85 -10.11 -1.44 3.06
N PRO A 86 -9.73 -1.27 1.77
CA PRO A 86 -9.47 0.02 1.14
C PRO A 86 -10.65 1.00 1.07
N THR A 87 -11.82 0.65 1.61
CA THR A 87 -12.98 1.55 1.78
C THR A 87 -13.12 2.10 3.20
N ASP A 88 -12.35 1.59 4.18
CA ASP A 88 -12.36 2.15 5.54
C ASP A 88 -11.83 3.61 5.53
N PRO A 89 -12.52 4.57 6.18
CA PRO A 89 -12.09 5.98 6.20
C PRO A 89 -10.74 6.20 6.92
N ASN A 90 -10.21 5.20 7.61
CA ASN A 90 -8.90 5.22 8.26
C ASN A 90 -7.81 4.51 7.44
N TRP A 91 -8.06 4.11 6.18
CA TRP A 91 -7.16 3.28 5.37
C TRP A 91 -5.68 3.70 5.46
N LEU A 92 -4.86 2.81 6.06
CA LEU A 92 -3.42 2.94 6.30
C LEU A 92 -2.99 4.05 7.30
N ALA A 93 -3.91 4.53 8.15
CA ALA A 93 -3.66 5.60 9.12
C ALA A 93 -2.87 5.18 10.38
N GLY A 94 -2.35 3.96 10.47
CA GLY A 94 -1.56 3.45 11.59
C GLY A 94 -2.38 2.83 12.73
N TYR A 95 -1.66 2.35 13.74
CA TYR A 95 -2.15 1.55 14.88
C TYR A 95 -3.27 2.26 15.69
N ILE A 96 -4.01 1.47 16.46
CA ILE A 96 -5.20 1.88 17.24
C ILE A 96 -4.97 1.89 18.74
N GLY A 97 -5.25 3.03 19.37
CA GLY A 97 -5.51 3.05 20.82
C GLY A 97 -6.76 2.21 21.17
N PRO A 98 -6.94 1.79 22.45
CA PRO A 98 -8.00 0.85 22.86
C PRO A 98 -9.45 1.22 22.50
N ALA A 99 -9.71 2.47 22.10
CA ALA A 99 -11.01 2.95 21.63
C ALA A 99 -11.57 2.22 20.39
N ALA A 100 -10.76 1.42 19.68
CA ALA A 100 -11.22 0.57 18.57
C ALA A 100 -11.60 -0.87 18.97
N GLY A 101 -11.46 -1.26 20.25
CA GLY A 101 -12.07 -2.48 20.78
C GLY A 101 -11.28 -3.80 20.66
N GLY A 102 -9.99 -3.76 20.32
CA GLY A 102 -9.15 -4.97 20.33
C GLY A 102 -7.64 -4.66 20.41
N PRO A 103 -6.82 -5.56 20.98
CA PRO A 103 -5.37 -5.49 20.90
C PRO A 103 -4.83 -6.31 19.71
N PRO A 104 -3.66 -5.98 19.17
CA PRO A 104 -2.85 -4.80 19.45
C PRO A 104 -2.97 -3.76 18.30
N GLY A 105 -3.20 -2.48 18.64
CA GLY A 105 -2.44 -1.31 18.01
C GLY A 105 0.35 -0.41 18.55
N SER A 106 1.05 -0.42 19.73
CA SER A 106 2.34 -1.07 20.00
C SER A 106 2.45 -2.59 19.75
N PHE A 107 3.61 -3.01 19.23
CA PHE A 107 4.14 -4.38 19.25
C PHE A 107 5.26 -4.46 20.28
N GLN A 108 5.33 -5.55 21.07
CA GLN A 108 6.39 -5.73 22.08
C GLN A 108 7.61 -6.44 21.48
N ILE A 109 8.78 -5.80 21.53
CA ILE A 109 10.07 -6.33 21.07
C ILE A 109 11.06 -6.32 22.24
N GLY A 110 11.13 -7.44 22.96
CA GLY A 110 11.94 -7.54 24.17
C GLY A 110 11.41 -6.61 25.28
N PRO A 111 12.24 -5.74 25.86
CA PRO A 111 11.79 -4.74 26.84
C PRO A 111 11.18 -3.48 26.19
N PHE A 112 11.17 -3.38 24.85
CA PHE A 112 10.75 -2.19 24.11
C PHE A 112 9.41 -2.40 23.39
N GLU A 113 8.79 -1.30 23.01
CA GLU A 113 7.42 -1.23 22.53
C GLU A 113 7.38 -0.32 21.28
N THR A 114 6.97 -0.82 20.11
CA THR A 114 7.08 -0.13 18.81
C THR A 114 5.75 -0.05 18.07
N TYR A 115 5.44 1.10 17.46
CA TYR A 115 4.09 1.40 16.97
C TYR A 115 4.00 1.45 15.44
N ALA A 116 2.95 0.89 14.83
CA ALA A 116 2.79 0.93 13.37
C ALA A 116 2.38 2.32 12.89
N ALA A 117 3.28 2.97 12.15
CA ALA A 117 3.16 4.32 11.63
C ALA A 117 1.93 4.56 10.73
N ASN A 118 1.47 5.81 10.67
CA ASN A 118 0.50 6.28 9.70
C ASN A 118 1.17 6.43 8.33
N LEU A 119 0.76 5.62 7.35
CA LEU A 119 1.33 5.63 5.99
C LEU A 119 0.65 6.61 5.04
N THR A 120 -0.42 7.29 5.47
CA THR A 120 -1.15 8.25 4.63
C THR A 120 -0.31 9.52 4.39
N PRO A 121 -0.57 10.30 3.33
CA PRO A 121 0.19 11.53 3.04
C PRO A 121 -0.20 12.71 3.95
N ASP A 122 -0.68 12.45 5.18
CA ASP A 122 -0.93 13.49 6.17
C ASP A 122 0.38 14.16 6.59
N VAL A 123 0.41 15.50 6.57
CA VAL A 123 1.63 16.30 6.73
C VAL A 123 2.08 16.51 8.17
N THR A 124 1.27 16.12 9.16
CA THR A 124 1.54 16.34 10.59
C THR A 124 1.71 15.03 11.35
N THR A 125 1.08 13.96 10.89
CA THR A 125 0.98 12.68 11.61
C THR A 125 1.33 11.46 10.77
N GLY A 126 1.52 11.61 9.45
CA GLY A 126 1.85 10.53 8.52
C GLY A 126 3.03 10.89 7.61
N LEU A 127 3.11 10.22 6.45
CA LEU A 127 4.22 10.35 5.51
C LEU A 127 4.19 11.63 4.67
N GLY A 128 3.29 12.59 4.92
CA GLY A 128 3.20 13.82 4.13
C GLY A 128 4.46 14.68 4.18
N GLY A 129 5.17 14.70 5.32
CA GLY A 129 6.39 15.49 5.52
C GLY A 129 7.70 14.86 4.98
N VAL A 130 7.74 13.55 4.75
CA VAL A 130 8.91 12.85 4.17
C VAL A 130 8.83 12.77 2.64
N THR A 131 9.95 12.62 1.95
CA THR A 131 9.98 12.50 0.49
C THR A 131 9.75 11.07 0.01
N ASP A 132 9.35 10.92 -1.25
CA ASP A 132 9.17 9.62 -1.90
C ASP A 132 10.46 8.77 -1.87
N ARG A 133 11.64 9.41 -1.91
CA ARG A 133 12.95 8.73 -1.76
C ARG A 133 13.18 8.21 -0.35
N GLN A 134 12.81 8.97 0.68
CA GLN A 134 12.94 8.51 2.06
C GLN A 134 12.07 7.27 2.30
N VAL A 135 10.83 7.27 1.81
CA VAL A 135 9.93 6.10 1.87
C VAL A 135 10.46 4.92 1.05
N TYR A 136 11.01 5.16 -0.14
CA TYR A 136 11.70 4.12 -0.93
C TYR A 136 12.87 3.50 -0.16
N ASN A 137 13.72 4.33 0.46
CA ASN A 137 14.87 3.87 1.24
C ASN A 137 14.44 3.05 2.47
N ALA A 138 13.30 3.41 3.08
CA ALA A 138 12.68 2.65 4.17
C ALA A 138 12.24 1.24 3.73
N LEU A 139 11.66 1.10 2.54
CA LEU A 139 11.26 -0.21 2.00
C LEU A 139 12.45 -1.04 1.46
N LYS A 140 13.46 -0.40 0.85
CA LYS A 140 14.61 -1.08 0.20
C LYS A 140 15.75 -1.43 1.17
N TYR A 141 15.95 -0.62 2.22
CA TYR A 141 17.09 -0.72 3.13
C TYR A 141 16.68 -0.74 4.61
N GLY A 142 15.39 -0.64 4.92
CA GLY A 142 14.91 -0.57 6.30
C GLY A 142 15.21 0.74 7.01
N LEU A 143 15.72 1.76 6.31
CA LEU A 143 16.17 3.01 6.93
C LEU A 143 14.99 3.91 7.32
N ASP A 144 14.96 4.39 8.55
CA ASP A 144 13.89 5.25 9.07
C ASP A 144 13.78 6.55 8.22
N PRO A 145 12.62 6.81 7.59
CA PRO A 145 12.43 7.93 6.67
C PRO A 145 12.35 9.30 7.37
N GLY A 146 12.13 9.36 8.69
CA GLY A 146 12.08 10.60 9.46
C GLY A 146 13.47 11.17 9.77
N VAL A 147 14.50 10.32 9.82
CA VAL A 147 15.89 10.71 10.13
C VAL A 147 16.87 10.50 8.98
N THR A 148 16.58 9.58 8.05
CA THR A 148 17.42 9.33 6.88
C THR A 148 17.17 10.40 5.82
N PRO A 149 18.19 11.15 5.34
CA PRO A 149 17.99 12.20 4.33
C PRO A 149 17.45 11.69 2.98
N ASP A 150 16.93 12.61 2.15
CA ASP A 150 16.67 12.34 0.74
C ASP A 150 18.00 12.20 -0.02
N VAL A 151 18.49 10.96 -0.09
CA VAL A 151 19.68 10.57 -0.84
C VAL A 151 19.43 9.27 -1.60
N THR A 152 20.04 9.15 -2.78
CA THR A 152 20.11 7.87 -3.49
C THR A 152 21.24 7.03 -2.90
N ILE A 153 20.88 5.90 -2.31
CA ILE A 153 21.82 4.92 -1.76
C ILE A 153 22.49 4.14 -2.91
N THR A 154 23.80 3.99 -2.84
CA THR A 154 24.64 3.29 -3.86
C THR A 154 25.59 2.25 -3.27
N SER A 155 25.62 2.11 -1.93
CA SER A 155 26.26 1.02 -1.19
C SER A 155 25.43 0.73 0.06
N THR A 156 25.53 -0.47 0.63
CA THR A 156 24.98 -0.79 1.97
C THR A 156 26.03 -0.76 3.08
N THR A 157 27.30 -0.51 2.74
CA THR A 157 28.38 -0.37 3.72
C THR A 157 28.24 0.96 4.47
N PRO A 158 28.15 0.99 5.81
CA PRO A 158 28.03 2.22 6.59
C PRO A 158 29.10 3.27 6.26
N GLY A 159 28.68 4.50 6.00
CA GLY A 159 29.54 5.61 5.61
C GLY A 159 30.01 5.60 4.15
N GLN A 160 29.52 4.68 3.30
CA GLN A 160 29.82 4.63 1.87
C GLN A 160 28.55 4.78 1.03
N GLY A 161 28.68 5.34 -0.18
CA GLY A 161 27.58 5.37 -1.16
C GLY A 161 26.29 6.01 -0.63
N ASN A 162 26.41 7.05 0.20
CA ASN A 162 25.34 7.73 0.93
C ASN A 162 24.61 6.90 2.01
N PHE A 163 25.06 5.68 2.33
CA PHE A 163 24.56 4.93 3.48
C PHE A 163 25.02 5.61 4.79
N PRO A 164 24.13 5.79 5.79
CA PRO A 164 24.52 6.41 7.05
C PRO A 164 25.69 5.69 7.74
N THR A 165 26.55 6.43 8.43
CA THR A 165 27.61 5.84 9.30
C THR A 165 27.01 5.12 10.51
N THR A 166 25.89 5.64 10.98
CA THR A 166 25.02 5.05 12.00
C THR A 166 23.63 4.98 11.37
N PRO A 167 23.26 3.90 10.68
CA PRO A 167 21.90 3.72 10.17
C PRO A 167 20.93 3.63 11.34
N HIS A 168 19.72 4.17 11.14
CA HIS A 168 18.57 4.01 12.03
C HIS A 168 17.55 3.13 11.32
N TYR A 169 17.21 1.97 11.88
CA TYR A 169 16.36 0.97 11.21
C TYR A 169 14.91 0.93 11.72
N LEU A 170 13.99 0.67 10.78
CA LEU A 170 12.61 0.28 11.09
C LEU A 170 12.58 -1.02 11.91
N ALA A 171 11.68 -1.05 12.89
CA ALA A 171 11.57 -2.14 13.85
C ALA A 171 11.16 -3.49 13.20
N PRO A 172 11.55 -4.64 13.79
CA PRO A 172 11.29 -5.98 13.25
C PRO A 172 9.85 -6.33 12.81
N PRO A 173 8.77 -5.78 13.40
CA PRO A 173 7.40 -6.02 12.91
C PRO A 173 7.13 -5.55 11.47
N MET A 174 7.96 -4.64 10.93
CA MET A 174 7.86 -4.19 9.54
C MET A 174 8.79 -5.06 8.65
N PRO A 175 8.25 -5.89 7.73
CA PRO A 175 9.03 -6.88 6.98
C PRO A 175 9.82 -6.29 5.78
N TRP A 176 10.50 -5.16 6.00
CA TRP A 176 11.43 -4.56 5.03
C TRP A 176 12.52 -5.54 4.54
N PRO A 177 13.02 -6.53 5.32
CA PRO A 177 13.98 -7.51 4.79
C PRO A 177 13.39 -8.42 3.71
N SER A 178 12.06 -8.58 3.66
CA SER A 178 11.37 -9.24 2.54
C SER A 178 11.13 -8.26 1.39
N PHE A 179 10.65 -7.05 1.69
CA PHE A 179 10.29 -6.06 0.66
C PHE A 179 11.49 -5.58 -0.17
N ARG A 180 12.72 -5.57 0.37
CA ARG A 180 13.92 -5.18 -0.38
C ARG A 180 14.18 -5.98 -1.66
N HIS A 181 13.61 -7.20 -1.75
CA HIS A 181 13.74 -8.10 -2.89
C HIS A 181 12.72 -7.87 -4.00
N LEU A 182 11.72 -7.00 -3.77
CA LEU A 182 10.84 -6.51 -4.83
C LEU A 182 11.63 -5.70 -5.88
N SER A 183 11.09 -5.63 -7.09
CA SER A 183 11.68 -4.80 -8.14
C SER A 183 11.62 -3.32 -7.74
N ASP A 184 12.59 -2.52 -8.17
CA ASP A 184 12.60 -1.09 -7.87
C ASP A 184 11.33 -0.40 -8.41
N SER A 185 10.76 -0.90 -9.51
CA SER A 185 9.46 -0.49 -10.05
C SER A 185 8.28 -0.81 -9.13
N ASP A 186 8.26 -1.98 -8.48
CA ASP A 186 7.20 -2.35 -7.53
C ASP A 186 7.30 -1.52 -6.23
N LEU A 187 8.53 -1.26 -5.77
CA LEU A 187 8.79 -0.37 -4.64
C LEU A 187 8.34 1.07 -4.95
N TRP A 188 8.63 1.59 -6.15
CA TRP A 188 8.11 2.88 -6.58
C TRP A 188 6.58 2.90 -6.77
N ALA A 189 5.97 1.79 -7.17
CA ALA A 189 4.52 1.66 -7.22
C ALA A 189 3.89 1.71 -5.82
N ILE A 190 4.44 0.98 -4.84
CA ILE A 190 4.02 1.06 -3.42
C ILE A 190 4.09 2.51 -2.92
N VAL A 191 5.23 3.18 -3.13
CA VAL A 191 5.40 4.61 -2.79
C VAL A 191 4.36 5.48 -3.50
N ALA A 192 4.14 5.27 -4.80
CA ALA A 192 3.13 6.00 -5.57
C ALA A 192 1.71 5.86 -4.98
N TYR A 193 1.31 4.66 -4.54
CA TYR A 193 0.01 4.46 -3.91
C TYR A 193 -0.09 5.15 -2.54
N ILE A 194 0.87 4.93 -1.62
CA ILE A 194 0.74 5.46 -0.25
C ILE A 194 1.00 6.97 -0.14
N LYS A 195 1.82 7.55 -1.04
CA LYS A 195 2.08 9.00 -1.07
C LYS A 195 1.12 9.79 -1.96
N HIS A 196 0.59 9.21 -3.05
CA HIS A 196 -0.16 9.95 -4.08
C HIS A 196 -1.51 9.31 -4.46
N GLY A 197 -1.78 8.07 -4.05
CA GLY A 197 -2.98 7.30 -4.40
C GLY A 197 -4.08 7.24 -3.34
N ILE A 198 -3.80 7.65 -2.10
CA ILE A 198 -4.74 7.61 -0.96
C ILE A 198 -4.94 8.99 -0.34
N LYS A 199 -6.02 9.15 0.43
CA LYS A 199 -6.30 10.40 1.15
C LYS A 199 -5.43 10.52 2.41
N PRO A 200 -5.00 11.73 2.80
CA PRO A 200 -4.41 11.95 4.11
C PRO A 200 -5.45 11.68 5.21
N VAL A 201 -5.03 11.03 6.30
CA VAL A 201 -5.82 10.81 7.51
C VAL A 201 -4.99 11.25 8.71
N ALA A 202 -5.48 12.24 9.45
CA ALA A 202 -4.82 12.73 10.65
C ALA A 202 -4.97 11.70 11.79
N ASN A 203 -3.89 10.99 12.10
CA ASN A 203 -3.81 10.05 13.22
C ASN A 203 -2.37 9.98 13.73
N ALA A 204 -2.08 10.67 14.83
CA ALA A 204 -0.80 10.57 15.51
C ALA A 204 -0.73 9.23 16.26
N VAL A 205 0.26 8.40 15.93
CA VAL A 205 0.63 7.23 16.72
C VAL A 205 1.71 7.62 17.73
N PRO A 206 1.84 6.91 18.88
CA PRO A 206 2.98 7.11 19.78
C PRO A 206 4.31 6.76 19.12
N ASP A 207 5.39 7.38 19.59
CA ASP A 207 6.76 7.05 19.17
C ASP A 207 7.15 5.64 19.63
N SER A 208 8.00 4.97 18.84
CA SER A 208 8.54 3.67 19.23
C SER A 208 9.62 3.81 20.32
N GLN A 209 9.52 3.00 21.36
CA GLN A 209 10.46 3.00 22.48
C GLN A 209 11.79 2.32 22.12
N GLY A 210 12.87 2.80 22.73
CA GLY A 210 14.22 2.24 22.61
C GLY A 210 15.09 2.93 21.56
N PRO A 211 16.41 2.64 21.53
CA PRO A 211 17.25 3.07 20.43
C PRO A 211 16.84 2.32 19.15
N PRO A 212 16.71 2.96 17.97
CA PRO A 212 16.24 2.32 16.73
C PRO A 212 17.11 1.16 16.19
N ASP A 213 18.18 0.77 16.90
CA ASP A 213 19.28 -0.02 16.34
C ASP A 213 19.78 -1.14 17.26
N PHE A 214 19.14 -1.41 18.40
CA PHE A 214 19.50 -2.61 19.15
C PHE A 214 19.21 -3.88 18.32
N TRP A 215 18.16 -3.86 17.48
CA TRP A 215 17.87 -4.89 16.48
C TRP A 215 18.74 -4.81 15.21
N ALA A 216 19.50 -3.72 14.98
CA ALA A 216 20.46 -3.69 13.87
C ALA A 216 21.53 -4.79 14.03
N SER A 217 21.85 -5.14 15.28
CA SER A 217 22.73 -6.28 15.61
C SER A 217 22.18 -7.65 15.15
N SER A 218 20.86 -7.80 15.02
CA SER A 218 20.24 -9.00 14.43
C SER A 218 20.14 -8.99 12.90
N TYR A 219 20.39 -7.84 12.26
CA TYR A 219 20.33 -7.66 10.80
C TYR A 219 21.71 -7.37 10.18
N THR A 220 22.72 -8.17 10.53
CA THR A 220 24.00 -8.19 9.80
C THR A 220 23.81 -8.69 8.36
N ASP A 221 24.70 -8.34 7.42
CA ASP A 221 24.66 -8.86 6.05
C ASP A 221 24.66 -10.40 5.99
N ALA A 222 25.29 -11.06 6.97
CA ALA A 222 25.29 -12.52 7.11
C ALA A 222 23.97 -13.09 7.66
N ALA A 223 23.23 -12.32 8.47
CA ALA A 223 21.94 -12.72 9.04
C ALA A 223 20.76 -12.42 8.09
N VAL A 224 20.87 -11.36 7.26
CA VAL A 224 19.90 -11.08 6.20
C VAL A 224 20.17 -11.95 4.96
N GLY A 225 21.45 -12.12 4.60
CA GLY A 225 21.90 -13.03 3.55
C GLY A 225 21.47 -12.67 2.12
N PRO A 226 21.88 -13.48 1.14
CA PRO A 226 21.21 -13.53 -0.16
C PRO A 226 19.84 -14.23 -0.02
N ALA A 227 18.90 -13.90 -0.91
CA ALA A 227 17.56 -14.52 -0.95
C ALA A 227 17.64 -15.98 -1.48
N ASN A 228 18.12 -16.89 -0.63
CA ASN A 228 18.24 -18.32 -0.90
C ASN A 228 16.90 -19.06 -0.76
N LEU A 229 15.85 -18.55 -1.43
CA LEU A 229 14.65 -19.35 -1.68
C LEU A 229 14.99 -20.41 -2.73
N PRO A 230 14.69 -21.71 -2.52
CA PRO A 230 14.85 -22.72 -3.56
C PRO A 230 14.00 -22.38 -4.78
N ALA A 231 14.44 -22.79 -5.97
CA ALA A 231 13.66 -22.61 -7.18
C ALA A 231 12.34 -23.38 -7.09
N TYR A 232 11.22 -22.69 -7.35
CA TYR A 232 9.89 -23.31 -7.39
C TYR A 232 9.80 -24.34 -8.52
N PRO A 233 9.17 -25.52 -8.31
CA PRO A 233 8.61 -25.99 -7.04
C PRO A 233 9.67 -26.53 -6.07
N ALA A 234 9.62 -26.07 -4.82
CA ALA A 234 10.42 -26.56 -3.71
C ALA A 234 9.70 -27.71 -2.98
N GLY A 235 10.38 -28.84 -2.80
CA GLY A 235 9.89 -29.95 -1.96
C GLY A 235 8.60 -30.59 -2.44
N ASN A 236 7.48 -30.24 -1.81
CA ASN A 236 6.14 -30.76 -2.11
C ASN A 236 5.21 -29.74 -2.80
N GLU A 237 5.75 -28.60 -3.23
CA GLU A 237 5.06 -27.67 -4.12
C GLU A 237 4.79 -28.33 -5.49
N GLN A 238 3.69 -27.96 -6.13
CA GLN A 238 3.36 -28.39 -7.49
C GLN A 238 2.55 -27.31 -8.21
N PHE A 239 2.79 -27.13 -9.50
CA PHE A 239 1.98 -26.26 -10.34
C PHE A 239 0.85 -27.06 -10.97
N SER A 240 -0.38 -26.83 -10.50
CA SER A 240 -1.59 -27.23 -11.23
C SER A 240 -2.17 -26.00 -11.93
N PRO A 241 -2.19 -25.95 -13.27
CA PRO A 241 -2.93 -24.93 -14.02
C PRO A 241 -4.45 -25.15 -13.93
#